data_AF-A0ABD5QG84-F1
#
_entry.id   AF-A0ABD5QG84-F1
#
_cell.length_a   1.000
_cell.length_b   1.000
_cell.length_c   1.000
_cell.angle_alpha   90.00
_cell.angle_beta   90.00
_cell.angle_gamma   90.00
#
_symmetry.space_group_name_H-M   'P 1'
#
loop_
_entity.id
_entity.type
_entity.pdbx_description
1 polymer ?
#
loop_
_entity_poly.entity_id
_entity_poly.type
_entity_poly.pdbx_seq_one_letter_code
_entity_poly.pdbx_strand_id
1 'polypeptide(L)'
;MRSRMAALGAVFLLIGGVLTAVIALTFPELPSTYCTDVGYRGDPPGGFEYYSYAGLSMVYSPDGGVNRCDTPVVTYAIASVAVGCGVLGFERRGR
;
A
#
# COMPACT_ATOMS: atom_id res chain seq x y z
N MET A 1 -22.40 -15.40 16.80
CA MET A 1 -21.88 -14.72 15.60
C MET A 1 -21.25 -13.37 15.88
N ARG A 2 -21.83 -12.48 16.71
CA ARG A 2 -21.28 -11.14 17.03
C ARG A 2 -19.82 -11.13 17.52
N SER A 3 -19.46 -12.01 18.46
CA SER A 3 -18.07 -12.14 18.94
C SER A 3 -17.05 -12.52 17.84
N ARG A 4 -17.48 -13.25 16.81
CA ARG A 4 -16.62 -13.63 15.68
C ARG A 4 -16.36 -12.44 14.74
N MET A 5 -17.36 -11.59 14.52
CA MET A 5 -17.24 -10.36 13.73
C MET A 5 -16.33 -9.35 14.44
N ALA A 6 -16.48 -9.20 15.76
CA ALA A 6 -15.59 -8.38 16.58
C ALA A 6 -14.12 -8.83 16.46
N ALA A 7 -13.89 -10.16 16.57
CA ALA A 7 -12.57 -10.74 16.44
C ALA A 7 -11.98 -10.53 15.04
N LEU A 8 -12.79 -10.72 13.98
CA LEU A 8 -12.38 -10.43 12.60
C LEU A 8 -11.96 -8.97 12.42
N GLY A 9 -12.78 -8.03 12.88
CA GLY A 9 -12.44 -6.61 12.80
C GLY A 9 -11.15 -6.26 13.56
N ALA A 10 -10.95 -6.84 14.74
CA ALA A 10 -9.72 -6.67 15.52
C ALA A 10 -8.49 -7.26 14.81
N VAL A 11 -8.61 -8.42 14.16
CA VAL A 11 -7.53 -9.03 13.38
C VAL A 11 -7.14 -8.14 12.20
N PHE A 12 -8.11 -7.61 11.46
CA PHE A 12 -7.84 -6.70 10.34
C PHE A 12 -7.18 -5.39 10.80
N LEU A 13 -7.60 -4.83 11.93
CA LEU A 13 -6.93 -3.67 12.52
C LEU A 13 -5.50 -3.99 12.98
N LEU A 14 -5.27 -5.16 13.57
CA LEU A 14 -3.95 -5.58 14.00
C LEU A 14 -3.01 -5.76 12.80
N ILE A 15 -3.46 -6.46 11.75
CA ILE A 15 -2.71 -6.62 10.50
C ILE A 15 -2.43 -5.26 9.87
N GLY A 16 -3.45 -4.42 9.72
CA GLY A 16 -3.30 -3.09 9.14
C GLY A 16 -2.33 -2.21 9.94
N GLY A 17 -2.47 -2.19 11.26
CA GLY A 17 -1.58 -1.43 12.16
C GLY A 17 -0.13 -1.92 12.14
N VAL A 18 0.08 -3.24 12.14
CA VAL A 18 1.43 -3.82 12.00
C VAL A 18 2.03 -3.47 10.64
N LEU A 19 1.27 -3.60 9.55
CA LEU A 19 1.74 -3.22 8.22
C LEU A 19 2.08 -1.73 8.14
N THR A 20 1.24 -0.85 8.68
CA THR A 20 1.54 0.59 8.76
C THR A 20 2.82 0.86 9.55
N ALA A 21 3.01 0.21 10.70
CA ALA A 21 4.21 0.37 11.51
C ALA A 21 5.46 -0.14 10.78
N VAL A 22 5.38 -1.31 10.13
CA VAL A 22 6.48 -1.86 9.32
C VAL A 22 6.84 -0.92 8.18
N ILE A 23 5.84 -0.40 7.45
CA ILE A 23 6.08 0.55 6.37
C ILE A 23 6.73 1.82 6.90
N ALA A 24 6.24 2.40 8.00
CA ALA A 24 6.81 3.61 8.58
C ALA A 24 8.25 3.42 9.10
N LEU A 25 8.59 2.24 9.62
CA LEU A 25 9.94 1.92 10.09
C LEU A 25 10.91 1.58 8.96
N THR A 26 10.41 0.96 7.90
CA THR A 26 11.22 0.54 6.73
C THR A 26 11.43 1.71 5.78
N PHE A 27 10.43 2.57 5.66
CA PHE A 27 10.38 3.74 4.80
C PHE A 27 10.06 4.96 5.67
N PRO A 28 11.05 5.47 6.44
CA PRO A 28 10.87 6.66 7.28
C PRO A 28 10.44 7.89 6.46
N GLU A 29 10.67 7.85 5.14
CA GLU A 29 10.20 8.81 4.16
C GLU A 29 8.94 8.25 3.44
N LEU A 30 7.78 8.31 4.07
CA LEU A 30 6.48 7.98 3.44
C LEU A 30 5.94 9.21 2.68
N PRO A 31 5.57 9.18 1.37
CA PRO A 31 5.79 8.20 0.31
C PRO A 31 6.88 8.69 -0.65
N SER A 32 8.15 8.39 -0.39
CA SER A 32 9.20 8.58 -1.39
C SER A 32 9.14 7.43 -2.38
N THR A 33 8.28 7.57 -3.39
CA THR A 33 8.48 6.81 -4.62
C THR A 33 9.91 7.05 -5.06
N TYR A 34 10.74 6.01 -5.05
CA TYR A 34 12.12 6.12 -5.48
C TYR A 34 12.18 5.76 -6.96
N CYS A 35 12.49 6.73 -7.80
CA CYS A 35 12.72 6.51 -9.22
C CYS A 35 14.22 6.64 -9.52
N THR A 36 14.72 5.86 -10.47
CA THR A 36 15.98 6.19 -11.13
C THR A 36 15.84 7.58 -11.77
N ASP A 37 16.88 8.42 -11.70
CA ASP A 37 16.85 9.80 -12.23
C ASP A 37 17.42 9.85 -13.66
N VAL A 38 16.77 9.13 -14.59
CA VAL A 38 17.20 9.05 -15.99
C VAL A 38 16.35 10.01 -16.82
N GLY A 39 16.93 11.17 -17.15
CA GLY A 39 16.29 12.18 -17.98
C GLY A 39 16.40 11.88 -19.47
N TYR A 40 15.36 12.23 -20.23
CA TYR A 40 15.39 12.30 -21.70
C TYR A 40 15.02 13.71 -22.15
N ARG A 41 15.45 14.10 -23.36
CA ARG A 41 15.02 15.37 -23.98
C ARG A 41 13.77 15.12 -24.81
N GLY A 42 12.67 15.81 -24.50
CA GLY A 42 11.40 15.72 -25.25
C GLY A 42 10.31 14.99 -24.46
N ASP A 43 9.38 14.35 -25.16
CA ASP A 43 8.33 13.51 -24.58
C ASP A 43 8.86 12.11 -24.21
N PRO A 44 8.27 11.44 -23.20
CA PRO A 44 8.67 10.10 -22.81
C PRO A 44 8.56 9.13 -23.98
N PRO A 45 9.56 8.25 -24.18
CA PRO A 45 9.57 7.33 -25.31
C PRO A 45 8.50 6.24 -25.22
N GLY A 46 7.86 6.06 -24.05
CA GLY A 46 6.80 5.07 -23.86
C GLY A 46 5.81 5.44 -22.76
N GLY A 47 4.90 4.51 -22.46
CA GLY A 47 3.85 4.66 -21.45
C GLY A 47 4.14 3.87 -20.17
N PHE A 48 3.15 3.78 -19.29
CA PHE A 48 3.28 3.04 -18.04
C PHE A 48 3.58 1.55 -18.28
N GLU A 49 4.60 1.03 -17.59
CA GLU A 49 4.97 -0.38 -17.56
C GLU A 49 5.02 -0.90 -16.12
N TYR A 50 4.33 -1.99 -15.83
CA TYR A 50 4.47 -2.69 -14.56
C TYR A 50 5.53 -3.79 -14.67
N TYR A 51 6.42 -3.87 -13.68
CA TYR A 51 7.45 -4.91 -13.64
C TYR A 51 7.09 -6.04 -12.70
N SER A 52 7.00 -5.75 -11.40
CA SER A 52 6.80 -6.78 -10.39
C SER A 52 6.46 -6.16 -9.02
N TYR A 53 6.25 -7.03 -8.03
CA TYR A 53 6.38 -6.68 -6.62
C TYR A 53 7.74 -7.16 -6.10
N ALA A 54 8.47 -6.26 -5.44
CA ALA A 54 9.70 -6.56 -4.72
C ALA A 54 9.45 -6.35 -3.22
N GLY A 55 9.22 -7.44 -2.48
CA GLY A 55 8.80 -7.34 -1.08
C GLY A 55 7.43 -6.65 -0.94
N LEU A 56 7.39 -5.52 -0.22
CA LEU A 56 6.18 -4.71 -0.04
C LEU A 56 6.09 -3.53 -1.02
N SER A 57 6.89 -3.52 -2.06
CA SER A 57 6.94 -2.43 -3.04
C SER A 57 6.46 -2.86 -4.41
N MET A 58 5.73 -1.95 -5.06
CA MET A 58 5.36 -2.03 -6.47
C MET A 58 6.50 -1.44 -7.30
N VAL A 59 7.01 -2.23 -8.24
CA VAL A 59 8.05 -1.81 -9.18
C VAL A 59 7.41 -1.57 -10.55
N TYR A 60 7.60 -0.37 -11.09
CA TYR A 60 7.01 0.04 -12.37
C TYR A 60 7.90 1.08 -13.06
N SER A 61 7.57 1.43 -14.30
CA SER A 61 8.09 2.59 -15.02
C SER A 61 6.93 3.44 -15.52
N PRO A 62 6.93 4.76 -15.30
CA PRO A 62 5.91 5.65 -15.84
C PRO A 62 6.11 5.96 -17.33
N ASP A 63 7.28 5.68 -17.89
CA ASP A 63 7.78 6.21 -19.17
C ASP A 63 8.40 5.15 -20.10
N GLY A 64 7.96 3.90 -19.98
CA GLY A 64 8.28 2.84 -20.93
C GLY A 64 9.69 2.26 -20.80
N GLY A 65 10.18 2.10 -19.57
CA GLY A 65 11.49 1.49 -19.32
C GLY A 65 12.62 2.45 -18.99
N VAL A 66 12.40 3.76 -19.05
CA VAL A 66 13.48 4.73 -18.85
C VAL A 66 13.73 4.98 -17.36
N ASN A 67 12.67 5.28 -16.62
CA ASN A 67 12.72 5.43 -15.18
C ASN A 67 12.07 4.25 -14.49
N ARG A 68 12.83 3.59 -13.63
CA ARG A 68 12.32 2.52 -12.78
C ARG A 68 11.99 3.10 -11.41
N CYS A 69 10.71 3.06 -11.07
CA CYS A 69 10.16 3.52 -9.81
C CYS A 69 9.80 2.34 -8.90
N ASP A 70 10.04 2.53 -7.60
CA ASP A 70 9.66 1.63 -6.51
C ASP A 70 8.76 2.42 -5.54
N THR A 71 7.52 1.95 -5.36
CA THR A 71 6.55 2.56 -4.45
C THR A 71 6.07 1.55 -3.42
N PRO A 72 6.22 1.82 -2.11
CA PRO A 72 5.66 0.97 -1.07
C PRO A 72 4.15 0.81 -1.22
N VAL A 73 3.66 -0.43 -1.15
CA VAL A 73 2.24 -0.77 -1.29
C VAL A 73 1.51 -0.52 0.03
N VAL A 74 1.26 0.76 0.32
CA VAL A 74 0.47 1.24 1.46
C VAL A 74 -0.99 0.76 1.37
N THR A 75 -1.43 0.37 0.16
CA THR A 75 -2.79 -0.06 -0.15
C THR A 75 -3.26 -1.23 0.73
N TYR A 76 -2.39 -2.22 1.03
CA TYR A 76 -2.77 -3.34 1.89
C TYR A 76 -2.99 -2.93 3.34
N ALA A 77 -2.20 -2.00 3.85
CA ALA A 77 -2.37 -1.44 5.19
C ALA A 77 -3.68 -0.65 5.28
N ILE A 78 -3.94 0.23 4.31
CA ILE A 78 -5.17 1.04 4.24
C ILE A 78 -6.41 0.13 4.13
N ALA A 79 -6.39 -0.85 3.22
CA ALA A 79 -7.51 -1.77 3.04
C ALA A 79 -7.81 -2.55 4.32
N SER A 80 -6.76 -3.06 4.99
CA SER A 80 -6.90 -3.80 6.25
C SER A 80 -7.48 -2.93 7.37
N VAL A 81 -7.00 -1.69 7.52
CA VAL A 81 -7.55 -0.74 8.50
C VAL A 81 -9.00 -0.38 8.19
N ALA A 82 -9.31 -0.09 6.91
CA ALA A 82 -10.67 0.26 6.48
C ALA A 82 -11.68 -0.86 6.75
N VAL A 83 -11.32 -2.11 6.42
CA VAL A 83 -12.14 -3.30 6.69
C VAL A 83 -12.31 -3.51 8.20
N GLY A 84 -11.22 -3.42 8.97
CA GLY A 84 -11.27 -3.57 10.43
C GLY A 84 -12.19 -2.56 11.10
N CYS A 85 -12.04 -1.28 10.73
CA CYS A 85 -12.92 -0.20 11.19
C CYS A 85 -14.38 -0.42 10.76
N GLY A 86 -14.62 -0.80 9.51
CA GLY A 86 -15.95 -1.04 8.97
C GLY A 86 -16.69 -2.18 9.68
N VAL A 87 -16.02 -3.31 9.91
CA VAL A 87 -16.58 -4.47 10.61
C VAL A 87 -16.94 -4.13 12.06
N LEU A 88 -16.05 -3.45 12.78
CA LEU A 88 -16.30 -3.04 14.17
C LEU A 88 -17.39 -1.97 14.26
N GLY A 89 -17.40 -1.01 13.33
CA GLY A 89 -18.43 0.03 13.25
C GLY A 89 -19.82 -0.57 13.00
N PHE A 90 -19.92 -1.53 12.08
CA PHE A 90 -21.17 -2.23 11.79
C PHE A 90 -21.66 -3.04 13.00
N GLU A 91 -20.76 -3.76 13.68
CA GLU A 91 -21.13 -4.51 14.89
C GLU A 91 -21.65 -3.60 16.01
N ARG A 92 -21.01 -2.42 16.21
CA ARG A 92 -21.42 -1.43 17.23
C ARG A 92 -22.76 -0.79 16.90
N ARG A 93 -23.05 -0.48 15.64
CA ARG A 93 -24.34 0.08 15.21
C ARG A 93 -25.50 -0.92 15.38
N GLY A 94 -25.20 -2.21 15.32
CA GLY A 94 -26.17 -3.27 15.56
C GLY A 94 -26.40 -3.61 17.04
N ARG A 95 -25.80 -2.90 18.00
CA ARG A 95 -26.09 -3.01 19.45
C ARG A 95 -27.14 -1.99 19.85
#